data_AF-A0A670YFX7-F1
#
_entry.id   AF-A0A670YFX7-F1
#
_cell.length_a   1.000
_cell.length_b   1.000
_cell.length_c   1.000
_cell.angle_alpha   90.00
_cell.angle_beta   90.00
_cell.angle_gamma   90.00
#
_symmetry.space_group_name_H-M   'P 1'
#
loop_
_entity.id
_entity.type
_entity.pdbx_description
1 polymer ?
#
loop_
_entity_poly.entity_id
_entity_poly.type
_entity_poly.pdbx_seq_one_letter_code
_entity_poly.pdbx_strand_id
1 'polypeptide(L)'
;MFFERHLENILKFYIPDTTNPNEVLDLIPLCKEYVKKLEIDQFLPPVKEDVSDTESDAGIDEPSMDHFDLSLLLPVLPHLEELHLSYGVKDCGMNFEWNLFEFTYRDCCSLANAIKKCPTLKDGGKQLLEGMSDNKTVVEFDLRLAEVGQESEYLINQTIKANQELARLRNLHLHHVTWTK
;
A
#
# COMPACT_ATOMS: atom_id res chain seq x y z
N MET A 1 15.53 15.36 -3.72
CA MET A 1 16.01 16.31 -4.76
C MET A 1 14.84 16.87 -5.57
N PHE A 2 15.06 17.76 -6.56
CA PHE A 2 13.98 18.38 -7.37
C PHE A 2 13.18 17.36 -8.20
N PHE A 3 13.85 16.43 -8.88
CA PHE A 3 13.18 15.43 -9.73
C PHE A 3 12.30 14.45 -8.96
N GLU A 4 12.81 13.93 -7.84
CA GLU A 4 12.03 13.09 -6.91
C GLU A 4 10.79 13.82 -6.43
N ARG A 5 10.96 15.05 -5.93
CA ARG A 5 9.83 15.85 -5.40
C ARG A 5 8.78 16.13 -6.47
N HIS A 6 9.18 16.35 -7.71
CA HIS A 6 8.23 16.60 -8.79
C HIS A 6 7.41 15.35 -9.13
N LEU A 7 8.09 14.20 -9.29
CA LEU A 7 7.43 12.91 -9.54
C LEU A 7 6.51 12.53 -8.37
N GLU A 8 6.99 12.66 -7.12
CA GLU A 8 6.21 12.46 -5.90
C GLU A 8 4.94 13.32 -5.90
N ASN A 9 5.05 14.61 -6.26
CA ASN A 9 3.90 15.51 -6.27
C ASN A 9 2.86 15.10 -7.32
N ILE A 10 3.26 14.68 -8.52
CA ILE A 10 2.28 14.20 -9.51
C ILE A 10 1.57 12.95 -8.98
N LEU A 11 2.31 11.99 -8.43
CA LEU A 11 1.74 10.74 -7.91
C LEU A 11 0.78 10.98 -6.73
N LYS A 12 1.12 11.90 -5.82
CA LYS A 12 0.27 12.27 -4.66
C LYS A 12 -1.10 12.83 -5.04
N PHE A 13 -1.19 13.48 -6.19
CA PHE A 13 -2.42 14.10 -6.68
C PHE A 13 -3.00 13.39 -7.92
N TYR A 14 -2.47 12.22 -8.26
CA TYR A 14 -3.00 11.40 -9.33
C TYR A 14 -4.35 10.81 -8.89
N ILE A 15 -5.41 11.13 -9.63
CA ILE A 15 -6.75 10.58 -9.41
C ILE A 15 -6.98 9.53 -10.50
N PRO A 16 -7.10 8.24 -10.14
CA PRO A 16 -7.38 7.20 -11.14
C PRO A 16 -8.70 7.48 -11.88
N ASP A 17 -8.73 7.05 -13.14
CA ASP A 17 -9.80 7.31 -14.12
C ASP A 17 -10.06 8.79 -14.49
N THR A 18 -9.44 9.75 -13.79
CA THR A 18 -9.59 11.20 -14.03
C THR A 18 -8.30 11.82 -14.58
N THR A 19 -7.16 11.54 -13.97
CA THR A 19 -5.85 12.07 -14.38
C THR A 19 -5.32 11.29 -15.58
N ASN A 20 -4.74 11.99 -16.56
CA ASN A 20 -4.14 11.34 -17.73
C ASN A 20 -2.85 10.60 -17.32
N PRO A 21 -2.70 9.29 -17.61
CA PRO A 21 -1.48 8.54 -17.29
C PRO A 21 -0.19 9.18 -17.84
N ASN A 22 -0.28 9.90 -18.96
CA ASN A 22 0.87 10.58 -19.57
C ASN A 22 1.50 11.64 -18.66
N GLU A 23 0.76 12.21 -17.70
CA GLU A 23 1.33 13.16 -16.73
C GLU A 23 2.45 12.52 -15.89
N VAL A 24 2.36 11.22 -15.61
CA VAL A 24 3.44 10.46 -14.97
C VAL A 24 4.45 9.99 -16.01
N LEU A 25 3.99 9.39 -17.12
CA LEU A 25 4.85 8.72 -18.09
C LEU A 25 5.82 9.69 -18.79
N ASP A 26 5.40 10.91 -19.09
CA ASP A 26 6.22 11.90 -19.79
C ASP A 26 7.37 12.42 -18.90
N LEU A 27 7.26 12.30 -17.58
CA LEU A 27 8.35 12.66 -16.66
C LEU A 27 9.44 11.60 -16.57
N ILE A 28 9.11 10.33 -16.80
CA ILE A 28 10.03 9.21 -16.57
C ILE A 28 11.34 9.39 -17.33
N PRO A 29 11.37 9.74 -18.64
CA PRO A 29 12.62 9.96 -19.36
C PRO A 29 13.48 11.10 -18.78
N LEU A 30 12.88 12.05 -18.08
CA LEU A 30 13.54 13.23 -17.53
C LEU A 30 14.15 12.95 -16.16
N CYS A 31 13.53 12.09 -15.35
CA CYS A 31 13.92 11.88 -13.95
C CYS A 31 14.48 10.50 -13.61
N LYS A 32 14.25 9.45 -14.43
CA LYS A 32 14.54 8.05 -14.05
C LYS A 32 15.98 7.79 -13.60
N GLU A 33 16.96 8.51 -14.15
CA GLU A 33 18.37 8.36 -13.79
C GLU A 33 18.74 8.99 -12.44
N TYR A 34 17.83 9.77 -11.84
CA TYR A 34 18.08 10.58 -10.66
C TYR A 34 17.21 10.21 -9.46
N VAL A 35 16.17 9.41 -9.64
CA VAL A 35 15.27 9.01 -8.56
C VAL A 35 15.89 7.86 -7.79
N LYS A 36 16.27 8.12 -6.53
CA LYS A 36 16.79 7.11 -5.60
C LYS A 36 15.82 6.82 -4.47
N LYS A 37 15.07 7.83 -4.06
CA LYS A 37 14.01 7.71 -3.05
C LYS A 37 12.69 8.19 -3.64
N LEU A 38 11.61 7.47 -3.33
CA LEU A 38 10.25 7.89 -3.62
C LEU A 38 9.43 7.88 -2.34
N GLU A 39 8.93 9.07 -1.95
CA GLU A 39 8.09 9.25 -0.76
C GLU A 39 6.70 9.79 -1.15
N ILE A 40 5.74 8.87 -1.18
CA ILE A 40 4.33 9.15 -1.49
C ILE A 40 3.54 8.96 -0.22
N ASP A 41 3.26 10.06 0.45
CA ASP A 41 2.59 10.09 1.76
C ASP A 41 1.06 10.22 1.66
N GLN A 42 0.52 10.15 0.45
CA GLN A 42 -0.91 10.02 0.17
C GLN A 42 -1.14 9.45 -1.23
N PHE A 43 -2.26 8.76 -1.41
CA PHE A 43 -2.82 8.44 -2.71
C PHE A 43 -4.29 8.85 -2.73
N LEU A 44 -4.75 9.41 -3.85
CA LEU A 44 -6.17 9.72 -4.05
C LEU A 44 -6.88 8.51 -4.67
N PRO A 45 -8.01 8.05 -4.13
CA PRO A 45 -8.84 7.03 -4.77
C PRO A 45 -9.60 7.64 -5.95
N PRO A 46 -10.24 6.82 -6.79
CA PRO A 46 -11.13 7.27 -7.84
C PRO A 46 -12.28 8.11 -7.27
N VAL A 47 -12.72 9.12 -8.01
CA VAL A 47 -13.85 9.95 -7.60
C VAL A 47 -15.14 9.19 -7.92
N LYS A 48 -16.00 8.99 -6.91
CA LYS A 48 -17.37 8.51 -7.14
C LYS A 48 -18.15 9.65 -7.81
N GLU A 49 -18.65 9.43 -9.02
CA GLU A 49 -19.63 10.37 -9.59
C GLU A 49 -20.91 10.29 -8.75
N ASP A 50 -21.38 11.44 -8.24
CA ASP A 50 -22.69 11.56 -7.58
C ASP A 50 -23.80 11.27 -8.61
N VAL A 51 -24.12 9.99 -8.80
CA VAL A 51 -25.34 9.59 -9.48
C VAL A 51 -26.52 9.97 -8.60
N SER A 52 -27.14 11.10 -8.93
CA SER A 52 -28.38 11.59 -8.32
C SER A 52 -29.42 10.47 -8.19
N ASP A 53 -29.83 10.16 -6.95
CA ASP A 53 -31.04 9.46 -6.48
C ASP A 53 -31.91 8.76 -7.56
N THR A 54 -31.32 7.88 -8.36
CA THR A 54 -32.08 7.00 -9.26
C THR A 54 -31.74 5.59 -8.85
N GLU A 55 -32.52 5.13 -7.88
CA GLU A 55 -32.62 3.77 -7.39
C GLU A 55 -32.88 2.82 -8.57
N SER A 56 -31.82 2.37 -9.23
CA SER A 56 -31.88 1.28 -10.21
C SER A 56 -31.08 0.12 -9.67
N ASP A 57 -31.82 -0.89 -9.20
CA ASP A 57 -31.39 -2.25 -8.90
C ASP A 57 -30.90 -2.96 -10.18
N ALA A 58 -29.80 -2.47 -10.72
CA ALA A 58 -28.94 -3.19 -11.62
C ALA A 58 -27.66 -3.45 -10.84
N GLY A 59 -27.09 -4.66 -10.92
CA GLY A 59 -25.79 -4.96 -10.32
C GLY A 59 -24.68 -4.16 -11.00
N ILE A 60 -24.60 -2.87 -10.69
CA ILE A 60 -23.51 -1.98 -11.09
C ILE A 60 -22.32 -2.45 -10.28
N ASP A 61 -21.32 -2.96 -10.98
CA ASP A 61 -20.00 -3.29 -10.42
C ASP A 61 -19.55 -2.03 -9.66
N GLU A 62 -19.44 -2.11 -8.33
CA GLU A 62 -19.11 -0.96 -7.51
C GLU A 62 -17.79 -0.36 -8.03
N PRO A 63 -17.70 0.96 -8.25
CA PRO A 63 -16.50 1.57 -8.79
C PRO A 63 -15.30 1.16 -7.94
N SER A 64 -14.28 0.63 -8.60
CA SER A 64 -13.10 0.16 -7.89
C SER A 64 -12.45 1.32 -7.14
N MET A 65 -11.99 1.10 -5.91
CA MET A 65 -11.29 2.12 -5.11
C MET A 65 -9.76 2.03 -5.27
N ASP A 66 -9.29 1.45 -6.38
CA ASP A 66 -7.86 1.19 -6.61
C ASP A 66 -7.10 2.48 -6.89
N HIS A 67 -5.88 2.57 -6.37
CA HIS A 67 -5.00 3.71 -6.54
C HIS A 67 -4.13 3.55 -7.80
N PHE A 68 -3.21 4.51 -8.00
CA PHE A 68 -2.26 4.45 -9.12
C PHE A 68 -1.46 3.13 -9.13
N ASP A 69 -1.42 2.46 -10.28
CA ASP A 69 -0.69 1.20 -10.47
C ASP A 69 0.83 1.44 -10.51
N LEU A 70 1.47 1.28 -9.35
CA LEU A 70 2.93 1.43 -9.18
C LEU A 70 3.75 0.46 -10.05
N SER A 71 3.14 -0.62 -10.55
CA SER A 71 3.82 -1.56 -11.45
C SER A 71 4.18 -0.95 -12.81
N LEU A 72 3.56 0.19 -13.16
CA LEU A 72 3.88 0.99 -14.34
C LEU A 72 5.12 1.87 -14.14
N LEU A 73 5.50 2.18 -12.90
CA LEU A 73 6.53 3.16 -12.58
C LEU A 73 7.79 2.53 -11.98
N LEU A 74 7.68 1.74 -10.91
CA LEU A 74 8.87 1.29 -10.17
C LEU A 74 9.87 0.48 -11.03
N PRO A 75 9.44 -0.38 -11.98
CA PRO A 75 10.37 -1.14 -12.80
C PRO A 75 11.21 -0.29 -13.75
N VAL A 76 10.79 0.94 -14.04
CA VAL A 76 11.48 1.84 -14.98
C VAL A 76 12.34 2.89 -14.29
N LEU A 77 12.48 2.82 -12.95
CA LEU A 77 13.36 3.65 -12.14
C LEU A 77 14.63 2.86 -11.74
N PRO A 78 15.70 2.90 -12.55
CA PRO A 78 16.84 1.99 -12.43
C PRO A 78 17.72 2.20 -11.19
N HIS A 79 17.54 3.30 -10.44
CA HIS A 79 18.33 3.61 -9.25
C HIS A 79 17.48 3.76 -8.00
N LEU A 80 16.21 3.32 -8.03
CA LEU A 80 15.31 3.44 -6.88
C LEU A 80 15.74 2.48 -5.76
N GLU A 81 16.15 3.03 -4.63
CA GLU A 81 16.65 2.29 -3.46
C GLU A 81 15.69 2.34 -2.27
N GLU A 82 14.93 3.44 -2.11
CA GLU A 82 14.03 3.68 -0.99
C GLU A 82 12.61 3.99 -1.47
N LEU A 83 11.61 3.29 -0.92
CA LEU A 83 10.20 3.47 -1.25
C LEU A 83 9.40 3.64 0.04
N HIS A 84 8.70 4.76 0.18
CA HIS A 84 7.82 5.05 1.31
C HIS A 84 6.43 5.37 0.76
N LEU A 85 5.44 4.59 1.17
CA LEU A 85 4.06 4.71 0.70
C LEU A 85 3.09 4.86 1.86
N SER A 86 2.07 5.69 1.68
CA SER A 86 0.91 5.75 2.57
C SER A 86 -0.35 5.77 1.71
N TYR A 87 -1.12 4.69 1.79
CA TYR A 87 -2.44 4.59 1.17
C TYR A 87 -3.44 5.29 2.08
N GLY A 88 -3.99 6.39 1.59
CA GLY A 88 -4.78 7.30 2.41
C GLY A 88 -4.74 8.73 1.92
N VAL A 89 -5.86 9.43 2.06
CA VAL A 89 -5.97 10.85 1.76
C VAL A 89 -5.63 11.69 2.99
N LYS A 90 -4.72 12.67 2.85
CA LYS A 90 -4.44 13.65 3.91
C LYS A 90 -5.43 14.81 3.84
N ASP A 91 -5.65 15.44 5.00
CA ASP A 91 -6.36 16.71 5.11
C ASP A 91 -7.78 16.70 4.48
N CYS A 92 -8.48 15.56 4.49
CA CYS A 92 -9.81 15.39 3.90
C CYS A 92 -10.93 16.21 4.59
N GLY A 93 -10.65 16.80 5.75
CA GLY A 93 -11.53 17.77 6.41
C GLY A 93 -12.92 17.23 6.68
N MET A 94 -13.95 17.92 6.16
CA MET A 94 -15.35 17.51 6.29
C MET A 94 -15.78 16.45 5.28
N ASN A 95 -14.97 16.17 4.25
CA ASN A 95 -15.22 15.14 3.23
C ASN A 95 -14.62 13.79 3.65
N PHE A 96 -14.59 13.52 4.96
CA PHE A 96 -14.01 12.28 5.49
C PHE A 96 -14.93 11.10 5.19
N GLU A 97 -14.37 10.08 4.53
CA GLU A 97 -14.97 8.75 4.38
C GLU A 97 -13.92 7.68 4.72
N TRP A 98 -14.36 6.56 5.32
CA TRP A 98 -13.46 5.45 5.70
C TRP A 98 -12.73 4.82 4.51
N ASN A 99 -13.41 4.78 3.36
CA ASN A 99 -12.89 4.24 2.11
C ASN A 99 -11.70 5.05 1.54
N LEU A 100 -11.50 6.30 1.96
CA LEU A 100 -10.35 7.13 1.55
C LEU A 100 -9.01 6.60 2.07
N PHE A 101 -9.04 5.63 3.00
CA PHE A 101 -7.87 4.98 3.59
C PHE A 101 -7.83 3.49 3.25
N GLU A 102 -8.67 3.05 2.31
CA GLU A 102 -8.74 1.66 1.91
C GLU A 102 -7.50 1.27 1.10
N PHE A 103 -6.79 0.24 1.56
CA PHE A 103 -5.75 -0.42 0.78
C PHE A 103 -6.37 -1.68 0.15
N THR A 104 -6.70 -1.60 -1.13
CA THR A 104 -7.48 -2.63 -1.81
C THR A 104 -6.64 -3.87 -2.11
N TYR A 105 -7.32 -4.98 -2.46
CA TYR A 105 -6.63 -6.18 -2.94
C TYR A 105 -5.80 -5.92 -4.21
N ARG A 106 -6.30 -5.09 -5.14
CA ARG A 106 -5.57 -4.74 -6.37
C ARG A 106 -4.37 -3.85 -6.07
N ASP A 107 -4.46 -2.93 -5.11
CA ASP A 107 -3.30 -2.16 -4.63
C ASP A 107 -2.20 -3.08 -4.11
N CYS A 108 -2.58 -4.11 -3.33
CA CYS A 108 -1.65 -5.12 -2.85
C CYS A 108 -0.99 -5.90 -3.99
N CYS A 109 -1.76 -6.35 -4.98
CA CYS A 109 -1.21 -7.03 -6.16
C CYS A 109 -0.31 -6.12 -7.01
N SER A 110 -0.72 -4.87 -7.23
CA SER A 110 0.05 -3.86 -7.95
C SER A 110 1.40 -3.61 -7.27
N LEU A 111 1.38 -3.36 -5.97
CA LEU A 111 2.59 -3.12 -5.17
C LEU A 111 3.53 -4.34 -5.18
N ALA A 112 3.00 -5.54 -4.94
CA ALA A 112 3.79 -6.77 -4.98
C ALA A 112 4.44 -6.98 -6.35
N ASN A 113 3.70 -6.77 -7.44
CA ASN A 113 4.22 -6.86 -8.80
C ASN A 113 5.27 -5.79 -9.10
N ALA A 114 5.09 -4.57 -8.61
CA ALA A 114 6.02 -3.46 -8.79
C ALA A 114 7.35 -3.72 -8.07
N ILE A 115 7.29 -4.11 -6.79
CA ILE A 115 8.47 -4.44 -5.97
C ILE A 115 9.23 -5.60 -6.60
N LYS A 116 8.54 -6.69 -6.98
CA LYS A 116 9.17 -7.87 -7.62
C LYS A 116 9.95 -7.51 -8.88
N LYS A 117 9.51 -6.50 -9.63
CA LYS A 117 10.14 -6.06 -10.88
C LYS A 117 11.17 -4.94 -10.68
N CYS A 118 11.37 -4.45 -9.46
CA CYS A 118 12.31 -3.38 -9.14
C CYS A 118 13.59 -3.96 -8.48
N PRO A 119 14.68 -4.17 -9.24
CA PRO A 119 15.86 -4.90 -8.76
C PRO A 119 16.71 -4.09 -7.76
N THR A 120 16.51 -2.78 -7.70
CA THR A 120 17.33 -1.87 -6.87
C THR A 120 16.70 -1.53 -5.53
N LEU A 121 15.42 -1.87 -5.33
CA LEU A 121 14.76 -1.73 -4.03
C LEU A 121 15.42 -2.71 -3.07
N LYS A 122 16.41 -2.20 -2.34
CA LYS A 122 17.25 -2.98 -1.46
C LYS A 122 16.39 -3.48 -0.31
N ASP A 123 16.33 -4.80 -0.22
CA ASP A 123 15.91 -5.53 0.97
C ASP A 123 14.41 -5.41 1.29
N GLY A 124 13.56 -5.81 0.34
CA GLY A 124 12.13 -6.02 0.61
C GLY A 124 11.87 -6.89 1.84
N GLY A 125 12.79 -7.82 2.15
CA GLY A 125 12.80 -8.56 3.40
C GLY A 125 12.94 -7.70 4.65
N LYS A 126 13.89 -6.77 4.67
CA LYS A 126 14.07 -5.83 5.79
C LYS A 126 12.90 -4.85 5.94
N GLN A 127 12.34 -4.37 4.85
CA GLN A 127 11.15 -3.49 4.91
C GLN A 127 9.93 -4.25 5.46
N LEU A 128 9.73 -5.50 5.01
CA LEU A 128 8.71 -6.38 5.57
C LEU A 128 8.96 -6.64 7.06
N LEU A 129 10.21 -6.88 7.45
CA LEU A 129 10.59 -7.06 8.84
C LEU A 129 10.27 -5.82 9.70
N GLU A 130 10.60 -4.63 9.23
CA GLU A 130 10.32 -3.37 9.94
C GLU A 130 8.81 -3.19 10.15
N GLY A 131 8.01 -3.31 9.08
CA GLY A 131 6.55 -3.23 9.18
C GLY A 131 5.94 -4.30 10.08
N MET A 132 6.47 -5.54 10.02
CA MET A 132 6.00 -6.62 10.88
C MET A 132 6.41 -6.42 12.34
N SER A 133 7.55 -5.80 12.63
CA SER A 133 8.03 -5.59 14.01
C SER A 133 7.12 -4.67 14.82
N ASP A 134 6.48 -3.70 14.15
CA ASP A 134 5.49 -2.80 14.78
C ASP A 134 4.06 -3.39 14.79
N ASN A 135 3.78 -4.38 13.94
CA ASN A 135 2.47 -4.99 13.81
C ASN A 135 2.20 -6.03 14.91
N LYS A 136 1.13 -5.80 15.69
CA LYS A 136 0.72 -6.68 16.81
C LYS A 136 -0.56 -7.49 16.55
N THR A 137 -1.00 -7.55 15.29
CA THR A 137 -2.32 -8.08 14.92
C THR A 137 -2.27 -9.17 13.87
N VAL A 138 -1.31 -9.12 12.94
CA VAL A 138 -1.14 -10.14 11.90
C VAL A 138 -0.69 -11.45 12.54
N VAL A 139 -1.47 -12.52 12.32
CA VAL A 139 -1.24 -13.86 12.88
C VAL A 139 -0.84 -14.90 11.84
N GLU A 140 -0.93 -14.56 10.56
CA GLU A 140 -0.50 -15.38 9.43
C GLU A 140 0.09 -14.47 8.36
N PHE A 141 1.24 -14.86 7.80
CA PHE A 141 1.91 -14.11 6.74
C PHE A 141 2.74 -15.07 5.89
N ASP A 142 2.39 -15.19 4.61
CA ASP A 142 3.04 -16.13 3.69
C ASP A 142 4.20 -15.46 2.95
N LEU A 143 5.41 -15.93 3.22
CA LEU A 143 6.65 -15.42 2.62
C LEU A 143 7.17 -16.29 1.48
N ARG A 144 6.43 -17.32 1.06
CA ARG A 144 6.85 -18.19 -0.04
C ARG A 144 7.00 -17.36 -1.32
N LEU A 145 8.12 -17.54 -2.01
CA LEU A 145 8.45 -16.83 -3.26
C LEU A 145 8.59 -15.31 -3.12
N ALA A 146 8.71 -14.78 -1.89
CA ALA A 146 8.88 -13.34 -1.64
C ALA A 146 10.35 -12.88 -1.69
N GLU A 147 11.29 -13.79 -1.98
CA GLU A 147 12.75 -13.52 -2.03
C GLU A 147 13.29 -12.77 -0.80
N VAL A 148 12.67 -13.00 0.36
CA VAL A 148 13.08 -12.43 1.65
C VAL A 148 14.34 -13.11 2.14
N GLY A 149 15.32 -12.33 2.61
CA GLY A 149 16.54 -12.87 3.21
C GLY A 149 16.22 -13.74 4.43
N GLN A 150 16.96 -14.84 4.61
CA GLN A 150 16.71 -15.84 5.67
C GLN A 150 16.58 -15.24 7.08
N GLU A 151 17.39 -14.22 7.39
CA GLU A 151 17.33 -13.52 8.67
C GLU A 151 16.01 -12.75 8.84
N SER A 152 15.59 -12.03 7.81
CA SER A 152 14.32 -11.29 7.83
C SER A 152 13.13 -12.24 7.92
N GLU A 153 13.14 -13.34 7.17
CA GLU A 153 12.10 -14.38 7.23
C GLU A 153 12.02 -15.00 8.62
N TYR A 154 13.17 -15.30 9.24
CA TYR A 154 13.21 -15.84 10.60
C TYR A 154 12.59 -14.87 11.61
N LEU A 155 12.96 -13.59 11.56
CA LEU A 155 12.47 -12.58 12.50
C LEU A 155 10.98 -12.27 12.30
N ILE A 156 10.50 -12.18 11.06
CA ILE A 156 9.06 -12.03 10.76
C ILE A 156 8.27 -13.21 11.36
N ASN A 157 8.76 -14.43 11.19
CA ASN A 157 8.12 -15.62 11.78
C ASN A 157 8.08 -15.60 13.31
N GLN A 158 9.07 -14.99 13.98
CA GLN A 158 9.02 -14.79 15.44
C GLN A 158 7.92 -13.79 15.83
N THR A 159 7.77 -12.69 15.09
CA THR A 159 6.69 -11.73 15.31
C THR A 159 5.31 -12.36 15.12
N ILE A 160 5.12 -13.17 14.07
CA ILE A 160 3.87 -13.91 13.84
C ILE A 160 3.52 -14.81 15.04
N LYS A 161 4.49 -15.57 15.55
CA LYS A 161 4.28 -16.43 16.73
C LYS A 161 3.89 -15.62 17.97
N ALA A 162 4.54 -14.48 18.19
CA ALA A 162 4.19 -13.59 19.29
C ALA A 162 2.75 -13.06 19.15
N ASN A 163 2.34 -12.66 17.95
CA ASN A 163 0.98 -12.20 17.67
C ASN A 163 -0.07 -13.30 17.83
N GLN A 164 0.23 -14.52 17.40
CA GLN A 164 -0.62 -15.70 17.64
C GLN A 164 -0.84 -15.94 19.13
N GLU A 165 0.21 -15.85 19.95
CA GLU A 165 0.08 -16.01 21.40
C GLU A 165 -0.71 -14.85 22.03
N LEU A 166 -0.48 -13.61 21.59
CA LEU A 166 -1.28 -12.46 22.02
C LEU A 166 -2.76 -12.63 21.67
N ALA A 167 -3.08 -13.10 20.46
CA ALA A 167 -4.44 -13.39 20.04
C ALA A 167 -5.06 -14.51 20.88
N ARG A 168 -4.30 -15.59 21.16
CA ARG A 168 -4.73 -16.67 22.05
C ARG A 168 -5.05 -16.15 23.45
N LEU A 169 -4.15 -15.38 24.06
CA LEU A 169 -4.34 -14.81 25.39
C LEU A 169 -5.56 -13.87 25.45
N ARG A 170 -5.77 -13.04 24.43
CA ARG A 170 -6.98 -12.19 24.31
C ARG A 170 -8.25 -13.02 24.30
N ASN A 171 -8.27 -14.11 23.51
CA ASN A 171 -9.42 -15.02 23.47
C ASN A 171 -9.68 -15.69 24.82
N LEU A 172 -8.65 -16.17 25.52
CA LEU A 172 -8.84 -16.71 26.87
C LEU A 172 -9.37 -15.67 27.86
N HIS A 173 -8.89 -14.43 27.80
CA HIS A 173 -9.37 -13.35 28.66
C HIS A 173 -10.84 -13.01 28.39
N LEU A 174 -11.24 -12.95 27.12
CA LEU A 174 -12.63 -12.76 26.71
C LEU A 174 -13.52 -13.88 27.24
N HIS A 175 -13.09 -15.14 27.11
CA HIS A 175 -13.83 -16.27 27.68
C HIS A 175 -13.98 -16.13 29.20
N HIS A 176 -12.91 -15.81 29.93
CA HIS A 176 -12.96 -15.67 31.40
C HIS A 176 -13.92 -14.55 31.87
N VAL A 177 -14.01 -13.46 31.11
CA VAL A 177 -14.95 -12.36 31.37
C VAL A 177 -16.40 -12.74 31.02
N THR A 178 -16.62 -13.56 29.99
CA THR A 178 -17.96 -14.05 29.64
C THR A 178 -18.52 -15.11 30.60
N TRP A 179 -17.67 -15.86 31.32
CA TRP A 179 -18.09 -16.85 32.33
C TRP A 179 -18.32 -16.25 33.72
N THR A 180 -17.98 -14.97 33.95
CA THR A 180 -18.08 -14.28 35.25
C THR A 180 -19.22 -13.25 35.31
N LYS A 181 -20.09 -13.21 34.29
CA LYS A 181 -21.37 -12.48 34.29
C LYS A 181 -22.51 -13.48 34.22
#